data_AF-A0A969T5F2-F1
#
_entry.id   AF-A0A969T5F2-F1
#
_cell.length_a   1.000
_cell.length_b   1.000
_cell.length_c   1.000
_cell.angle_alpha   90.00
_cell.angle_beta   90.00
_cell.angle_gamma   90.00
#
_symmetry.space_group_name_H-M   'P 1'
#
loop_
_entity.id
_entity.type
_entity.pdbx_description
1 polymer ?
#
loop_
_entity_poly.entity_id
_entity_poly.type
_entity_poly.pdbx_seq_one_letter_code
_entity_poly.pdbx_strand_id
1 'polypeptide(L)'
;MSIWLLKRLLFNIERKKRRDYYRNVYLKSDDWQRKRYVVLKRDNWQGVYCGARATQVHHKRYAKRNIGKEPIKWLVSVCQTCYDKQH
;
A
#
# COMPACT_ATOMS: atom_id res chain seq x y z
N MET A 1 -30.63 5.58 -19.27
CA MET A 1 -29.19 5.56 -19.66
C MET A 1 -28.33 6.56 -18.88
N SER A 2 -28.81 7.77 -18.52
CA SER A 2 -28.00 8.80 -17.83
C SER A 2 -27.57 8.50 -16.39
N ILE A 3 -28.40 7.84 -15.57
CA ILE A 3 -28.09 7.57 -14.15
C ILE A 3 -26.84 6.67 -14.01
N TRP A 4 -26.65 5.72 -14.92
CA TRP A 4 -25.50 4.82 -14.89
C TRP A 4 -24.20 5.55 -15.23
N LEU A 5 -24.24 6.46 -16.21
CA LEU A 5 -23.09 7.31 -16.58
C LEU A 5 -22.71 8.25 -15.44
N LEU A 6 -23.70 8.87 -14.78
CA LEU A 6 -23.47 9.74 -13.63
C LEU A 6 -22.85 8.95 -12.45
N LYS A 7 -23.39 7.76 -12.14
CA LYS A 7 -22.84 6.88 -11.09
C LYS A 7 -21.40 6.45 -11.42
N ARG A 8 -21.11 6.12 -12.69
CA ARG A 8 -19.77 5.75 -13.15
C ARG A 8 -18.79 6.92 -13.04
N LEU A 9 -19.22 8.14 -13.38
CA LEU A 9 -18.42 9.34 -13.25
C LEU A 9 -18.06 9.62 -11.78
N LEU A 10 -19.06 9.63 -10.89
CA LEU A 10 -18.84 9.83 -9.45
C LEU A 10 -17.89 8.78 -8.87
N PHE A 11 -18.06 7.51 -9.24
CA PHE A 11 -17.16 6.43 -8.84
C PHE A 11 -15.71 6.67 -9.28
N ASN A 12 -15.50 7.15 -10.51
CA ASN A 12 -14.17 7.46 -11.03
C ASN A 12 -13.52 8.64 -10.29
N ILE A 13 -14.29 9.68 -9.97
CA ILE A 13 -13.81 10.84 -9.19
C ILE A 13 -13.36 10.39 -7.80
N GLU A 14 -14.19 9.63 -7.08
CA GLU A 14 -13.87 9.11 -5.75
C GLU A 14 -12.67 8.16 -5.78
N ARG A 15 -12.55 7.34 -6.83
CA ARG A 15 -11.38 6.48 -7.06
C ARG A 15 -10.11 7.30 -7.26
N LYS A 16 -10.15 8.39 -8.03
CA LYS A 16 -9.01 9.28 -8.26
C LYS A 16 -8.59 9.98 -6.97
N LYS A 17 -9.54 10.60 -6.25
CA LYS A 17 -9.28 11.26 -4.96
C LYS A 17 -8.62 10.32 -3.95
N ARG A 18 -9.14 9.11 -3.80
CA ARG A 18 -8.54 8.10 -2.90
C ARG A 18 -7.11 7.73 -3.29
N ARG A 19 -6.84 7.55 -4.59
CA ARG A 19 -5.50 7.21 -5.09
C ARG A 19 -4.52 8.36 -4.83
N ASP A 20 -4.98 9.58 -5.03
CA ASP A 20 -4.21 10.79 -4.80
C ASP A 20 -3.86 10.95 -3.32
N TYR A 21 -4.85 10.89 -2.43
CA TYR A 21 -4.64 10.89 -0.98
C TYR A 21 -3.65 9.80 -0.55
N TYR A 22 -3.83 8.56 -1.05
CA TYR A 22 -2.95 7.45 -0.71
C TYR A 22 -1.48 7.75 -1.08
N ARG A 23 -1.22 8.19 -2.31
CA ARG A 23 0.14 8.46 -2.80
C ARG A 23 0.77 9.71 -2.20
N ASN A 24 0.01 10.79 -2.13
CA ASN A 24 0.54 12.11 -1.85
C ASN A 24 0.45 12.50 -0.38
N VAL A 25 -0.42 11.85 0.40
CA VAL A 25 -0.60 12.13 1.82
C VAL A 25 -0.20 10.92 2.67
N TYR A 26 -0.91 9.80 2.54
CA TYR A 26 -0.72 8.66 3.45
C TYR A 26 0.67 8.04 3.35
N LEU A 27 1.17 7.74 2.14
CA LEU A 27 2.51 7.16 1.98
C LEU A 27 3.66 8.08 2.41
N LYS A 28 3.39 9.39 2.59
CA LYS A 28 4.37 10.36 3.10
C LYS A 28 4.23 10.61 4.61
N SER A 29 3.13 10.18 5.22
CA SER A 29 2.83 10.40 6.63
C SER A 29 3.72 9.57 7.58
N ASP A 30 3.88 10.07 8.80
CA ASP A 30 4.60 9.37 9.86
C ASP A 30 3.93 8.05 10.25
N ASP A 31 2.62 7.95 10.11
CA ASP A 31 1.87 6.71 10.36
C ASP A 31 2.34 5.58 9.44
N TRP A 32 2.51 5.88 8.15
CA TRP A 32 3.05 4.92 7.20
C TRP A 32 4.51 4.60 7.49
N GLN A 33 5.34 5.61 7.82
CA GLN A 33 6.75 5.39 8.14
C GLN A 33 6.92 4.47 9.36
N ARG A 34 6.15 4.71 10.44
CA ARG A 34 6.13 3.85 11.63
C ARG A 34 5.65 2.45 11.31
N LYS A 35 4.57 2.31 10.54
CA LYS A 35 4.05 0.99 10.13
C LYS A 35 5.06 0.23 9.27
N ARG A 36 5.71 0.90 8.32
CA ARG A 36 6.77 0.35 7.47
C ARG A 36 7.92 -0.16 8.32
N TYR A 37 8.37 0.61 9.31
CA TYR A 37 9.41 0.19 10.25
C TYR A 37 9.00 -1.06 11.04
N VAL A 38 7.77 -1.12 11.56
CA VAL A 38 7.28 -2.30 12.31
C VAL A 38 7.28 -3.55 11.43
N VAL A 39 6.87 -3.45 10.17
CA VAL A 39 6.87 -4.58 9.22
C VAL A 39 8.30 -5.06 8.95
N LEU A 40 9.22 -4.12 8.70
CA LEU A 40 10.63 -4.45 8.45
C LEU A 40 11.30 -5.05 9.68
N LYS A 41 11.00 -4.53 10.87
CA LYS A 41 11.49 -5.07 12.14
C LYS A 41 10.94 -6.46 12.42
N ARG A 42 9.64 -6.70 12.18
CA ARG A 42 9.00 -8.03 12.32
C ARG A 42 9.71 -9.07 11.46
N ASP A 43 10.07 -8.70 10.23
CA ASP A 43 10.71 -9.61 9.27
C ASP A 43 12.25 -9.62 9.40
N ASN A 44 12.80 -9.09 10.50
CA ASN A 44 14.25 -9.00 10.75
C ASN A 44 15.04 -8.36 9.60
N TRP A 45 14.44 -7.39 8.90
CA TRP A 45 15.00 -6.75 7.71
C TRP A 45 15.34 -7.74 6.58
N GLN A 46 14.66 -8.89 6.52
CA GLN A 46 14.83 -9.89 5.46
C GLN A 46 13.58 -9.95 4.58
N GLY A 47 13.79 -10.12 3.27
CA GLY A 47 12.73 -10.22 2.29
C GLY A 47 12.03 -11.56 2.38
N VAL A 48 10.70 -11.56 2.50
CA VAL A 48 9.91 -12.78 2.70
C VAL A 48 10.05 -13.78 1.54
N TYR A 49 10.36 -13.31 0.34
CA TYR A 49 10.44 -14.15 -0.85
C TYR A 49 11.83 -14.69 -1.17
N CYS A 50 12.89 -14.00 -0.73
CA CYS A 50 14.26 -14.27 -1.18
C CYS A 50 15.31 -14.28 -0.06
N GLY A 51 14.94 -13.90 1.17
CA GLY A 51 15.86 -13.79 2.31
C GLY A 51 16.84 -12.62 2.25
N ALA A 52 16.99 -11.94 1.10
CA ALA A 52 17.87 -10.78 0.95
C ALA A 52 17.40 -9.60 1.82
N ARG A 53 18.29 -8.65 2.10
CA ARG A 53 17.97 -7.46 2.89
C ARG A 53 16.74 -6.72 2.34
N ALA A 54 15.70 -6.60 3.15
CA ALA A 54 14.49 -5.88 2.80
C ALA A 54 14.69 -4.38 3.01
N THR A 55 14.36 -3.62 1.97
CA THR A 55 14.37 -2.15 2.00
C THR A 55 12.97 -1.58 1.74
N GLN A 56 12.05 -2.38 1.21
CA GLN A 56 10.71 -1.97 0.83
C GLN A 56 9.65 -2.81 1.53
N VAL A 57 8.43 -2.27 1.58
CA VAL A 57 7.26 -3.00 2.07
C VAL A 57 6.23 -3.09 0.94
N HIS A 58 5.88 -4.31 0.57
CA HIS A 58 4.87 -4.58 -0.44
C HIS A 58 3.51 -4.87 0.20
N HIS A 59 2.44 -4.37 -0.42
CA HIS A 59 1.07 -4.60 -0.01
C HIS A 59 0.48 -5.83 -0.71
N LYS A 60 0.24 -6.90 0.03
CA LYS A 60 -0.52 -8.07 -0.46
C LYS A 60 -1.97 -7.70 -0.78
N ARG A 61 -2.53 -6.75 -0.05
CA ARG A 61 -3.90 -6.25 -0.20
C ARG A 61 -3.95 -4.76 0.10
N TYR A 62 -4.73 -4.03 -0.69
CA TYR A 62 -4.97 -2.60 -0.49
C TYR A 62 -6.29 -2.37 0.24
N ALA A 63 -6.27 -1.53 1.26
CA ALA A 63 -7.47 -1.10 1.97
C ALA A 63 -8.34 -0.21 1.06
N LYS A 64 -9.56 -0.65 0.74
CA LYS A 64 -10.52 0.16 -0.04
C LYS A 64 -11.12 1.30 0.78
N ARG A 65 -11.21 1.11 2.10
CA ARG A 65 -11.71 2.04 3.13
C ARG A 65 -10.74 1.98 4.31
N ASN A 66 -10.67 3.05 5.11
CA ASN A 66 -9.82 3.13 6.30
C ASN A 66 -8.32 2.89 6.01
N ILE A 67 -7.79 3.60 5.01
CA ILE A 67 -6.35 3.65 4.72
C ILE A 67 -5.61 4.02 6.02
N GLY A 68 -4.58 3.27 6.39
CA GLY A 68 -3.89 3.48 7.67
C GLY A 68 -4.30 2.51 8.75
N LYS A 69 -5.42 1.78 8.60
CA LYS A 69 -5.89 0.80 9.58
C LYS A 69 -5.84 -0.64 9.06
N GLU A 70 -5.13 -0.89 7.95
CA GLU A 70 -4.96 -2.25 7.43
C GLU A 70 -4.16 -3.15 8.39
N PRO A 71 -4.52 -4.45 8.48
CA PRO A 71 -3.76 -5.42 9.26
C PRO A 71 -2.32 -5.54 8.78
N ILE A 72 -1.36 -5.56 9.72
CA ILE A 72 0.08 -5.70 9.43
C ILE A 72 0.40 -6.96 8.60
N LYS A 73 -0.40 -8.03 8.71
CA LYS A 73 -0.25 -9.25 7.90
C LYS A 73 -0.48 -9.05 6.39
N TRP A 74 -1.11 -7.95 5.99
CA TRP A 74 -1.26 -7.58 4.58
C TRP A 74 -0.01 -6.90 4.01
N LEU A 75 0.99 -6.63 4.85
CA LEU A 75 2.26 -6.02 4.49
C LEU A 75 3.38 -7.04 4.64
N VAL A 76 4.26 -7.07 3.65
CA VAL A 76 5.46 -7.92 3.67
C VAL A 76 6.69 -7.13 3.33
N SER A 77 7.78 -7.44 4.02
CA SER A 77 9.10 -6.91 3.70
C SER A 77 9.64 -7.59 2.45
N VAL A 78 10.14 -6.79 1.53
CA VAL A 78 10.73 -7.25 0.27
C VAL A 78 12.02 -6.50 -0.03
N CYS A 79 12.97 -7.16 -0.69
CA CYS A 79 14.12 -6.47 -1.24
C CYS A 79 13.72 -5.66 -2.49
N GLN A 80 14.57 -4.72 -2.89
CA GLN A 80 14.32 -3.88 -4.07
C GLN A 80 14.06 -4.72 -5.33
N THR A 81 14.89 -5.73 -5.60
CA THR A 81 14.73 -6.60 -6.76
C THR A 81 13.40 -7.36 -6.79
N CYS A 82 12.92 -7.82 -5.63
CA CYS A 82 11.62 -8.50 -5.54
C CYS A 82 10.47 -7.50 -5.69
N TYR A 83 10.63 -6.28 -5.17
CA TYR A 83 9.65 -5.22 -5.33
C TYR A 83 9.46 -4.85 -6.81
N ASP A 84 10.57 -4.68 -7.54
CA ASP A 84 10.55 -4.29 -8.96
C ASP A 84 9.97 -5.39 -9.86
N LYS A 85 10.11 -6.67 -9.50
CA LYS A 85 9.46 -7.78 -10.23
C LYS A 85 7.93 -7.83 -10.04
N GLN A 86 7.40 -7.16 -9.02
CA GLN A 86 5.97 -7.17 -8.68
C GLN A 86 5.22 -5.92 -9.18
N HIS A 87 5.92 -4.96 -9.77
CA HIS A 87 5.39 -3.67 -10.20
C HIS A 87 5.67 -3.40 -11.69
#